data_AF-A0A7C2WXT3-F1
#
_entry.id   AF-A0A7C2WXT3-F1
#
_cell.length_a   1.000
_cell.length_b   1.000
_cell.length_c   1.000
_cell.angle_alpha   90.00
_cell.angle_beta   90.00
_cell.angle_gamma   90.00
#
_symmetry.space_group_name_H-M   'P 1'
#
loop_
_entity.id
_entity.type
_entity.pdbx_description
1 polymer ?
#
loop_
_entity_poly.entity_id
_entity_poly.type
_entity_poly.pdbx_seq_one_letter_code
_entity_poly.pdbx_strand_id
1 'polypeptide(L)'
;FLSNIQLPANFLVLGVVYFVLGYLLFAVLSVTLGGISSSTSEAQNLSMFYIMMLFVPLWFFGVLVNFPNSPIWIVLSIFPVTAPVQIMVRLGVSDIPAWQIVTSIGVLGLSIIVGLSFSIKIFRTFMLMYGKRPGLAEIIRGLKTA
;
A
#
# COMPACT_ATOMS: atom_id res chain seq x y z
N PHE A 1 -15.63 -18.31 -26.40
CA PHE A 1 -15.09 -17.00 -25.97
C PHE A 1 -14.17 -17.09 -24.75
N LEU A 2 -14.40 -17.98 -23.77
CA LEU A 2 -13.49 -18.16 -22.62
C LEU A 2 -12.34 -19.16 -22.84
N SER A 3 -12.39 -19.98 -23.89
CA SER A 3 -11.38 -21.02 -24.18
C SER A 3 -10.08 -20.50 -24.80
N ASN A 4 -10.01 -19.21 -25.18
CA ASN A 4 -8.82 -18.59 -25.78
C ASN A 4 -8.07 -17.64 -24.82
N ILE A 5 -8.56 -17.46 -23.59
CA ILE A 5 -7.86 -16.66 -22.58
C ILE A 5 -6.86 -17.57 -21.88
N GLN A 6 -5.64 -17.64 -22.43
CA GLN A 6 -4.52 -18.25 -21.75
C GLN A 6 -4.07 -17.31 -20.64
N LEU A 7 -4.57 -17.51 -19.41
CA LEU A 7 -4.03 -16.85 -18.23
C LEU A 7 -2.72 -17.55 -17.87
N PRO A 8 -1.56 -16.88 -18.01
CA PRO A 8 -0.29 -17.49 -17.62
C PRO A 8 -0.35 -17.80 -16.11
N ALA A 9 0.08 -18.98 -15.69
CA ALA A 9 0.10 -19.35 -14.27
C ALA A 9 0.85 -18.31 -13.40
N ASN A 10 1.88 -17.67 -13.98
CA ASN A 10 2.62 -16.57 -13.37
C ASN A 10 1.73 -15.36 -13.02
N PHE A 11 0.74 -15.04 -13.85
CA PHE A 11 -0.20 -13.94 -13.59
C PHE A 11 -1.04 -14.21 -12.33
N LEU A 12 -1.54 -15.44 -12.18
CA LEU A 12 -2.32 -15.83 -11.00
C LEU A 12 -1.47 -15.83 -9.73
N VAL A 13 -0.24 -16.36 -9.80
CA VAL A 13 0.67 -16.39 -8.65
C VAL A 13 1.03 -14.97 -8.20
N LEU A 14 1.44 -14.11 -9.13
CA LEU A 14 1.72 -12.70 -8.82
C LEU A 14 0.46 -11.98 -8.32
N GLY A 15 -0.70 -12.28 -8.92
CA GLY A 15 -2.02 -11.85 -8.48
C GLY A 15 -2.24 -12.07 -6.98
N VAL A 16 -2.09 -13.31 -6.54
CA VAL A 16 -2.26 -13.70 -5.14
C VAL A 16 -1.21 -13.03 -4.25
N VAL A 17 0.06 -12.99 -4.66
CA VAL A 17 1.14 -12.37 -3.87
C VAL A 17 0.86 -10.89 -3.62
N TYR A 18 0.59 -10.11 -4.66
CA TYR A 18 0.30 -8.69 -4.52
C TYR A 18 -1.04 -8.43 -3.83
N PHE A 19 -2.03 -9.30 -3.98
CA PHE A 19 -3.28 -9.21 -3.23
C PHE A 19 -3.04 -9.37 -1.73
N VAL A 20 -2.31 -10.40 -1.31
CA VAL A 20 -1.98 -10.64 0.11
C VAL A 20 -1.15 -9.49 0.66
N LEU A 21 -0.08 -9.10 -0.04
CA LEU A 21 0.79 -8.03 0.44
C LEU A 21 0.08 -6.67 0.47
N GLY A 22 -0.71 -6.36 -0.56
CA GLY A 22 -1.54 -5.15 -0.59
C GLY A 22 -2.54 -5.14 0.56
N TYR A 23 -3.25 -6.26 0.79
CA TYR A 23 -4.17 -6.41 1.91
C TYR A 23 -3.48 -6.17 3.26
N LEU A 24 -2.29 -6.74 3.47
CA LEU A 24 -1.50 -6.53 4.69
C LEU A 24 -1.10 -5.06 4.87
N LEU A 25 -0.67 -4.39 3.80
CA LEU A 25 -0.35 -2.96 3.85
C LEU A 25 -1.57 -2.13 4.29
N PHE A 26 -2.73 -2.39 3.67
CA PHE A 26 -3.97 -1.69 4.04
C PHE A 26 -4.40 -2.01 5.47
N ALA A 27 -4.29 -3.26 5.91
CA ALA A 27 -4.57 -3.63 7.29
C ALA A 27 -3.69 -2.86 8.29
N VAL A 28 -2.38 -2.75 8.02
CA VAL A 28 -1.45 -1.97 8.85
C VAL A 28 -1.83 -0.49 8.89
N LEU A 29 -2.20 0.10 7.75
CA LEU A 29 -2.65 1.49 7.68
C LEU A 29 -3.96 1.69 8.46
N SER A 30 -4.95 0.81 8.29
CA SER A 30 -6.24 0.88 8.99
C SER A 30 -6.06 0.72 10.50
N VAL A 31 -5.23 -0.23 10.94
CA VAL A 31 -4.91 -0.42 12.37
C VAL A 31 -4.28 0.84 12.93
N THR A 32 -3.27 1.39 12.24
CA THR A 32 -2.60 2.62 12.66
C THR A 32 -3.55 3.81 12.78
N LEU A 33 -4.41 4.04 11.79
CA LEU A 33 -5.40 5.12 11.84
C LEU A 33 -6.45 4.91 12.92
N GLY A 34 -6.92 3.67 13.12
CA GLY A 34 -7.84 3.33 14.20
C GLY A 34 -7.24 3.60 15.58
N GLY A 35 -5.94 3.36 15.76
CA GLY A 35 -5.23 3.63 17.01
C GLY A 35 -4.98 5.12 17.29
N ILE A 36 -4.86 5.97 16.25
CA ILE A 36 -4.63 7.42 16.40
C ILE A 36 -5.95 8.20 16.46
N SER A 37 -6.98 7.73 15.76
CA SER A 37 -8.26 8.42 15.65
C SER A 37 -9.02 8.43 16.97
N SER A 38 -9.68 9.54 17.26
CA SER A 38 -10.53 9.65 18.45
C SER A 38 -11.97 9.20 18.23
N SER A 39 -12.39 9.15 16.97
CA SER A 39 -13.73 8.80 16.55
C SER A 39 -13.67 8.01 15.25
N THR A 40 -14.67 7.17 15.03
CA THR A 40 -14.79 6.35 13.81
C THR A 40 -14.91 7.20 12.56
N SER A 41 -15.59 8.35 12.63
CA SER A 41 -15.72 9.31 11.53
C SER A 41 -14.38 9.94 11.13
N GLU A 42 -13.54 10.31 12.10
CA GLU A 42 -12.18 10.81 11.84
C GLU A 42 -11.31 9.74 11.18
N ALA A 43 -11.36 8.50 11.66
CA ALA A 43 -10.65 7.37 11.06
C ALA A 43 -11.08 7.11 9.61
N GLN A 44 -12.38 7.25 9.33
CA GLN A 44 -12.96 7.07 8.00
C GLN A 44 -12.52 8.17 7.03
N ASN A 45 -12.56 9.44 7.46
CA ASN A 45 -12.07 10.56 6.65
C ASN A 45 -10.56 10.44 6.35
N LEU A 46 -9.77 10.02 7.34
CA LEU A 46 -8.34 9.76 7.11
C LEU A 46 -8.10 8.55 6.19
N SER A 47 -8.98 7.55 6.26
CA SER A 47 -8.86 6.36 5.40
C SER A 47 -9.10 6.65 3.93
N MET A 48 -9.91 7.68 3.62
CA MET A 48 -10.13 8.10 2.24
C MET A 48 -8.82 8.48 1.54
N PHE A 49 -7.82 9.03 2.23
CA PHE A 49 -6.56 9.43 1.59
C PHE A 49 -5.79 8.24 0.99
N TYR A 50 -5.59 7.16 1.75
CA TYR A 50 -4.87 6.00 1.22
C TYR A 50 -5.72 5.20 0.22
N ILE A 51 -7.05 5.18 0.39
CA ILE A 51 -7.96 4.58 -0.59
C ILE A 51 -7.88 5.35 -1.91
N MET A 52 -7.91 6.69 -1.89
CA MET A 52 -7.78 7.48 -3.11
C MET A 52 -6.46 7.19 -3.82
N MET A 53 -5.34 7.09 -3.09
CA MET A 53 -4.05 6.70 -3.67
C MET A 53 -4.12 5.33 -4.35
N LEU A 54 -4.79 4.34 -3.76
CA LEU A 54 -4.96 3.02 -4.36
C LEU A 54 -5.67 3.07 -5.74
N PHE A 55 -6.60 4.01 -5.94
CA PHE A 55 -7.34 4.16 -7.19
C PHE A 55 -6.60 4.99 -8.26
N VAL A 56 -5.51 5.68 -7.91
CA VAL A 56 -4.74 6.51 -8.86
C VAL A 56 -4.35 5.74 -10.14
N PRO A 57 -3.77 4.52 -10.09
CA PRO A 57 -3.50 3.69 -11.26
C PRO A 57 -4.70 3.50 -12.21
N LEU A 58 -5.91 3.35 -11.65
CA LEU A 58 -7.13 3.06 -12.41
C LEU A 58 -7.63 4.30 -13.15
N TRP A 59 -7.50 5.49 -12.56
CA TRP A 59 -7.84 6.74 -13.22
C TRP A 59 -6.96 7.01 -14.44
N PHE A 60 -5.69 6.60 -14.37
CA PHE A 60 -4.72 6.75 -15.44
C PHE A 60 -4.66 5.56 -16.40
N PHE A 61 -5.55 4.57 -16.28
CA PHE A 61 -5.56 3.36 -17.10
C PHE A 61 -5.59 3.66 -18.61
N GLY A 62 -6.43 4.60 -19.04
CA GLY A 62 -6.51 4.99 -20.45
C GLY A 62 -5.18 5.53 -20.99
N VAL A 63 -4.45 6.31 -20.19
CA VAL A 63 -3.13 6.85 -20.57
C VAL A 63 -2.07 5.74 -20.58
N LEU A 64 -2.18 4.78 -19.66
CA LEU A 64 -1.28 3.63 -19.58
C LEU A 64 -1.36 2.76 -20.83
N VAL A 65 -2.56 2.50 -21.34
CA VAL A 65 -2.77 1.74 -22.58
C VAL A 65 -2.18 2.47 -23.80
N ASN A 66 -2.29 3.80 -23.85
CA ASN A 66 -1.75 4.60 -24.95
C ASN A 66 -0.23 4.79 -24.88
N PHE A 67 0.34 4.91 -23.68
CA PHE A 67 1.77 5.18 -23.45
C PHE A 67 2.39 4.21 -22.43
N PRO A 68 2.47 2.90 -22.72
CA PRO A 68 2.84 1.86 -21.74
C PRO A 68 4.29 1.93 -21.26
N ASN A 69 5.19 2.57 -22.02
CA ASN A 69 6.62 2.62 -21.75
C ASN A 69 7.07 3.85 -20.94
N SER A 70 6.13 4.66 -20.44
CA SER A 70 6.48 5.86 -19.68
C SER A 70 7.08 5.50 -18.30
N PRO A 71 8.15 6.20 -17.85
CA PRO A 71 8.79 5.94 -16.55
C PRO A 71 7.85 6.19 -15.35
N ILE A 72 6.78 6.97 -15.54
CA ILE A 72 5.80 7.24 -14.48
C ILE A 72 5.12 5.96 -13.98
N TRP A 73 4.94 4.97 -14.86
CA TRP A 73 4.33 3.69 -14.52
C TRP A 73 5.25 2.84 -13.65
N ILE A 74 6.57 2.98 -13.80
CA ILE A 74 7.57 2.32 -12.97
C ILE A 74 7.50 2.88 -11.56
N VAL A 75 7.42 4.21 -11.42
CA VAL A 75 7.29 4.88 -10.11
C VAL A 75 6.02 4.43 -9.38
N LEU A 76 4.87 4.43 -10.06
CA LEU A 76 3.60 3.93 -9.50
C LEU A 76 3.64 2.43 -9.14
N SER A 77 4.51 1.66 -9.79
CA SER A 77 4.68 0.23 -9.50
C SER A 77 5.57 -0.03 -8.29
N ILE A 78 6.42 0.93 -7.92
CA ILE A 78 7.31 0.85 -6.76
C ILE A 78 6.65 1.45 -5.52
N PHE A 79 5.80 2.46 -5.70
CA PHE A 79 5.14 3.11 -4.58
C PHE A 79 4.17 2.14 -3.86
N PRO A 80 4.33 1.89 -2.55
CA PRO A 80 3.71 0.73 -1.87
C PRO A 80 2.18 0.69 -1.94
N VAL A 81 1.52 1.85 -1.85
CA VAL A 81 0.05 1.92 -1.83
C VAL A 81 -0.53 1.69 -3.22
N THR A 82 0.18 2.09 -4.28
CA THR A 82 -0.28 1.97 -5.68
C THR A 82 0.21 0.69 -6.34
N ALA A 83 1.32 0.12 -5.88
CA ALA A 83 1.99 -1.03 -6.47
C ALA A 83 1.09 -2.27 -6.67
N PRO A 84 0.22 -2.68 -5.70
CA PRO A 84 -0.65 -3.84 -5.87
C PRO A 84 -1.58 -3.72 -7.06
N VAL A 85 -2.10 -2.52 -7.32
CA VAL A 85 -3.02 -2.28 -8.44
C VAL A 85 -2.25 -1.99 -9.72
N GLN A 86 -1.21 -1.15 -9.65
CA GLN A 86 -0.43 -0.77 -10.83
C GLN A 86 0.25 -1.96 -11.51
N ILE A 87 0.84 -2.89 -10.74
CA ILE A 87 1.46 -4.08 -11.32
C ILE A 87 0.41 -4.98 -11.96
N MET A 88 -0.77 -5.16 -11.34
CA MET A 88 -1.86 -5.96 -11.92
C MET A 88 -2.36 -5.38 -13.24
N VAL A 89 -2.52 -4.06 -13.27
CA VAL A 89 -2.91 -3.35 -14.49
C VAL A 89 -1.84 -3.49 -15.56
N ARG A 90 -0.57 -3.27 -15.22
CA ARG A 90 0.54 -3.35 -16.18
C ARG A 90 0.74 -4.77 -16.72
N LEU A 91 0.61 -5.81 -15.89
CA LEU A 91 0.71 -7.21 -16.32
C LEU A 91 -0.33 -7.58 -17.38
N GLY A 92 -1.47 -6.89 -17.43
CA GLY A 92 -2.49 -7.08 -18.46
C GLY A 92 -2.29 -6.27 -19.74
N VAL A 93 -1.35 -5.32 -19.77
CA VAL A 93 -1.17 -4.36 -20.88
C VAL A 93 0.23 -4.40 -21.49
N SER A 94 1.26 -4.66 -20.69
CA SER A 94 2.66 -4.67 -21.13
C SER A 94 3.51 -5.68 -20.37
N ASP A 95 4.56 -6.17 -21.04
CA ASP A 95 5.55 -7.03 -20.41
C ASP A 95 6.42 -6.23 -19.44
N ILE A 96 6.43 -6.67 -18.17
CA ILE A 96 7.19 -6.04 -17.10
C ILE A 96 8.49 -6.80 -16.88
N PRO A 97 9.65 -6.13 -16.87
CA PRO A 97 10.91 -6.77 -16.49
C PRO A 97 10.85 -7.37 -15.08
N ALA A 98 11.38 -8.57 -14.90
CA ALA A 98 11.35 -9.29 -13.62
C ALA A 98 11.94 -8.47 -12.44
N TRP A 99 12.96 -7.65 -12.70
CA TRP A 99 13.56 -6.80 -11.67
C TRP A 99 12.59 -5.76 -11.11
N GLN A 100 11.64 -5.24 -11.90
CA GLN A 100 10.64 -4.28 -11.40
C GLN A 100 9.67 -4.96 -10.44
N ILE A 101 9.31 -6.21 -10.73
CA ILE A 101 8.43 -7.01 -9.88
C ILE A 101 9.13 -7.33 -8.56
N VAL A 102 10.37 -7.81 -8.60
CA VAL A 102 11.16 -8.13 -7.40
C VAL A 102 11.37 -6.88 -6.53
N THR A 103 11.76 -5.76 -7.13
CA THR A 103 11.94 -4.49 -6.40
C THR A 103 10.63 -4.00 -5.80
N SER A 104 9.53 -4.08 -6.55
CA SER A 104 8.19 -3.69 -6.07
C SER A 104 7.75 -4.54 -4.88
N ILE A 105 7.90 -5.87 -4.95
CA ILE A 105 7.59 -6.79 -3.84
C ILE A 105 8.49 -6.48 -2.63
N GLY A 106 9.79 -6.27 -2.85
CA GLY A 106 10.73 -5.95 -1.79
C GLY A 106 10.39 -4.64 -1.07
N VAL A 107 10.12 -3.57 -1.83
CA VAL A 107 9.72 -2.26 -1.29
C VAL A 107 8.40 -2.36 -0.55
N LEU A 108 7.44 -3.10 -1.09
CA LEU A 108 6.13 -3.26 -0.49
C LEU A 108 6.20 -4.08 0.81
N GLY A 109 6.95 -5.19 0.83
CA GLY A 109 7.24 -5.96 2.03
C GLY A 109 7.94 -5.14 3.10
N LEU A 110 8.96 -4.37 2.72
CA LEU A 110 9.67 -3.46 3.62
C LEU A 110 8.72 -2.40 4.21
N SER A 111 7.83 -1.84 3.39
CA SER A 111 6.84 -0.85 3.83
C SER A 111 5.84 -1.44 4.84
N ILE A 112 5.45 -2.70 4.66
CA ILE A 112 4.60 -3.41 5.63
C ILE A 112 5.34 -3.59 6.96
N ILE A 113 6.59 -4.06 6.95
CA ILE A 113 7.38 -4.28 8.18
C ILE A 113 7.59 -2.96 8.93
N VAL A 114 7.96 -1.91 8.21
CA VAL A 114 8.13 -0.56 8.75
C VAL A 114 6.80 -0.07 9.32
N GLY A 115 5.71 -0.13 8.54
CA GLY A 115 4.38 0.29 8.96
C GLY A 115 3.90 -0.46 10.20
N LEU A 116 4.08 -1.78 10.27
CA LEU A 116 3.70 -2.61 11.40
C LEU A 116 4.48 -2.21 12.66
N SER A 117 5.78 -1.96 12.51
CA SER A 117 6.64 -1.50 13.61
C SER A 117 6.20 -0.13 14.14
N PHE A 118 5.83 0.79 13.26
CA PHE A 118 5.24 2.09 13.65
C PHE A 118 3.88 1.90 14.33
N SER A 119 3.02 1.05 13.78
CA SER A 119 1.69 0.77 14.33
C SER A 119 1.79 0.23 15.75
N ILE A 120 2.65 -0.76 16.01
CA ILE A 120 2.87 -1.33 17.35
C ILE A 120 3.35 -0.27 18.33
N LYS A 121 4.28 0.61 17.92
CA LYS A 121 4.76 1.71 18.78
C LYS A 121 3.64 2.68 19.13
N ILE A 122 2.84 3.07 18.15
CA ILE A 122 1.68 3.96 18.35
C ILE A 122 0.69 3.31 19.31
N PHE A 123 0.31 2.05 19.10
CA PHE A 123 -0.57 1.32 20.00
C PHE A 123 -0.02 1.23 21.43
N ARG A 124 1.27 0.95 21.61
CA ARG A 124 1.89 0.94 22.95
C ARG A 124 1.80 2.30 23.65
N THR A 125 2.05 3.40 22.92
CA THR A 125 1.92 4.75 23.47
C THR A 125 0.48 5.08 23.85
N PHE A 126 -0.48 4.78 22.97
CA PHE A 126 -1.91 5.03 23.23
C PHE A 126 -2.50 4.15 24.34
N MET A 127 -2.02 2.90 24.49
CA MET A 127 -2.50 2.00 25.55
C MET A 127 -2.01 2.43 26.95
N LEU A 128 -0.83 3.05 27.05
CA LEU A 128 -0.29 3.58 28.31
C LEU A 128 -0.86 4.97 28.66
N MET A 129 -1.43 5.68 27.68
CA MET A 129 -2.14 6.94 27.89
C MET A 129 -3.63 6.64 28.03
N TYR A 130 -4.09 6.45 29.27
CA TYR A 130 -5.51 6.35 29.62
C TYR A 130 -6.35 7.50 29.02
N GLY A 131 -6.82 7.34 27.79
CA GLY A 131 -7.82 8.18 27.14
C GLY A 131 -7.40 9.60 26.71
N LYS A 132 -6.12 10.00 26.77
CA LYS A 132 -5.66 11.30 26.25
C LYS A 132 -4.75 11.14 25.01
N ARG A 133 -4.96 11.98 24.00
CA ARG A 133 -4.17 12.02 22.76
C ARG A 133 -2.74 12.52 23.06
N PRO A 134 -1.68 11.79 22.67
CA PRO A 134 -0.33 12.34 22.70
C PRO A 134 -0.18 13.41 21.63
N GLY A 135 0.41 14.54 22.00
CA GLY A 135 0.79 15.57 21.04
C GLY A 135 1.91 15.06 20.13
N LEU A 136 1.99 15.56 18.90
CA LEU A 136 3.08 15.24 17.95
C LEU A 136 4.49 15.42 18.56
N ALA A 137 4.62 16.38 19.49
CA ALA A 137 5.85 16.62 20.24
C ALA A 137 6.26 15.46 21.16
N GLU A 138 5.31 14.73 21.75
CA GLU A 138 5.59 13.58 22.63
C GLU A 138 5.98 12.34 21.83
N ILE A 139 5.39 12.14 20.64
CA ILE A 139 5.75 11.06 19.72
C ILE A 139 7.21 11.21 19.26
N ILE A 140 7.62 12.44 18.91
CA ILE A 140 9.00 12.74 18.49
C ILE A 140 9.97 12.62 19.66
N ARG A 141 9.57 13.05 20.86
CA ARG A 141 10.42 12.95 22.06
C ARG A 141 10.62 11.50 22.48
N GLY A 142 9.57 10.67 22.44
CA GLY A 142 9.64 9.24 22.74
C GLY A 142 10.57 8.45 21.82
N LEU A 143 10.65 8.83 20.53
CA LEU A 143 11.61 8.25 19.57
C LEU A 143 13.06 8.66 19.82
N LYS A 144 13.32 9.71 20.60
CA LYS A 144 14.67 10.26 20.84
C LYS A 144 15.27 9.84 22.18
N THR A 145 14.46 9.33 23.11
CA THR A 145 14.91 8.83 24.43
C THR A 145 15.10 7.31 24.52
N ALA A 146 14.92 6.60 23.41
CA ALA A 146 15.28 5.19 23.25
C ALA A 146 16.47 5.09 22.28
#